data_AF-A0A9Q9H9W6-F1
#
_entry.id   AF-A0A9Q9H9W6-F1
#
_cell.length_a   1.000
_cell.length_b   1.000
_cell.length_c   1.000
_cell.angle_alpha   90.00
_cell.angle_beta   90.00
_cell.angle_gamma   90.00
#
_symmetry.space_group_name_H-M   'P 1'
#
loop_
_entity.id
_entity.type
_entity.pdbx_description
1 polymer ?
#
loop_
_entity_poly.entity_id
_entity_poly.type
_entity_poly.pdbx_seq_one_letter_code
_entity_poly.pdbx_strand_id
1 'polypeptide(L)'
;MTDSVLIQPGASPINGTFRMTQTGGLITYDPDLLATPKAFIATMVHELSHYAILTQPARAEWETEPMLEELVTDLFVIASGFGIFKIESITNASAFQSPLAQGWSISHAGYISPELAAVALAFYLRLNDQDPDLAKPHLSGLNQKRLTRALHQLDRDAELLDAALPR
;
A
#
# COMPACT_ATOMS: atom_id res chain seq x y z
N MET A 1 -21.50 -15.54 7.41
CA MET A 1 -20.08 -15.82 7.16
C MET A 1 -19.33 -15.42 8.42
N THR A 2 -18.32 -16.17 8.83
CA THR A 2 -17.45 -15.75 9.93
C THR A 2 -16.52 -14.64 9.43
N ASP A 3 -16.50 -13.50 10.12
CA ASP A 3 -15.58 -12.37 9.87
C ASP A 3 -14.17 -12.70 10.37
N SER A 4 -13.60 -13.79 9.86
CA SER A 4 -12.30 -14.30 10.27
C SER A 4 -11.35 -14.34 9.09
N VAL A 5 -10.12 -13.88 9.32
CA VAL A 5 -9.01 -13.99 8.38
C VAL A 5 -8.01 -15.00 8.93
N LEU A 6 -7.73 -16.05 8.16
CA LEU A 6 -6.66 -16.99 8.45
C LEU A 6 -5.36 -16.51 7.80
N ILE A 7 -4.26 -16.54 8.55
CA ILE A 7 -2.92 -16.17 8.08
C ILE A 7 -2.01 -17.40 8.21
N GLN A 8 -1.31 -17.76 7.14
CA GLN A 8 -0.39 -18.91 7.15
C GLN A 8 0.78 -18.72 6.16
N PRO A 9 1.90 -19.45 6.32
CA PRO A 9 2.95 -19.48 5.31
C PRO A 9 2.44 -20.01 3.96
N GLY A 10 2.90 -19.41 2.86
CA GLY A 10 2.65 -19.84 1.49
C GLY A 10 3.69 -20.85 1.00
N ALA A 11 3.35 -21.60 -0.05
CA ALA A 11 4.25 -22.55 -0.70
C ALA A 11 4.96 -21.97 -1.95
N SER A 12 4.68 -20.71 -2.30
CA SER A 12 5.13 -20.02 -3.52
C SER A 12 6.05 -18.86 -3.14
N PRO A 13 7.04 -18.49 -3.98
CA PRO A 13 7.94 -17.34 -3.75
C PRO A 13 7.24 -15.98 -3.93
N ILE A 14 5.91 -15.94 -3.80
CA ILE A 14 5.13 -14.71 -3.85
C ILE A 14 5.12 -14.16 -2.43
N ASN A 15 5.51 -12.89 -2.28
CA ASN A 15 5.59 -12.21 -0.99
C ASN A 15 4.33 -12.39 -0.14
N GLY A 16 3.14 -12.22 -0.73
CA GLY A 16 1.87 -12.51 -0.09
C GLY A 16 0.73 -12.64 -1.09
N THR A 17 -0.35 -13.29 -0.67
CA THR A 17 -1.59 -13.36 -1.44
C THR A 17 -2.81 -13.34 -0.54
N PHE A 18 -3.88 -12.72 -1.01
CA PHE A 18 -5.22 -12.76 -0.42
C PHE A 18 -6.19 -13.52 -1.34
N ARG A 19 -7.09 -14.28 -0.73
CA ARG A 19 -8.30 -14.77 -1.40
C ARG A 19 -9.45 -14.96 -0.42
N MET A 20 -10.68 -14.87 -0.94
CA MET A 20 -11.86 -15.32 -0.21
C MET A 20 -12.06 -16.83 -0.29
N THR A 21 -12.43 -17.43 0.84
CA THR A 21 -12.79 -18.83 0.99
C THR A 21 -14.21 -18.96 1.54
N GLN A 22 -14.74 -20.19 1.60
CA GLN A 22 -16.07 -20.43 2.18
C GLN A 22 -16.17 -20.07 3.67
N THR A 23 -15.05 -20.05 4.39
CA THR A 23 -15.00 -19.84 5.86
C THR A 23 -14.52 -18.44 6.25
N GLY A 24 -14.13 -17.60 5.30
CA GLY A 24 -13.54 -16.28 5.55
C GLY A 24 -12.36 -15.95 4.63
N GLY A 25 -11.62 -14.90 4.97
CA GLY A 25 -10.43 -14.50 4.22
C GLY A 25 -9.24 -15.42 4.50
N LEU A 26 -8.40 -15.65 3.49
CA LEU A 26 -7.14 -16.37 3.64
C LEU A 26 -6.00 -15.52 3.07
N ILE A 27 -5.05 -15.19 3.95
CA ILE A 27 -3.79 -14.55 3.61
C ILE A 27 -2.68 -15.58 3.71
N THR A 28 -1.86 -15.65 2.67
CA THR A 28 -0.59 -16.37 2.73
C THR A 28 0.58 -15.42 2.55
N TYR A 29 1.73 -15.76 3.12
CA TYR A 29 2.95 -14.96 3.02
C TYR A 29 4.19 -15.82 2.82
N ASP A 30 5.23 -15.26 2.21
CA ASP A 30 6.54 -15.91 2.12
C ASP A 30 7.25 -15.85 3.51
N PRO A 31 7.53 -17.00 4.16
CA PRO A 31 8.22 -17.01 5.44
C PRO A 31 9.60 -16.34 5.44
N ASP A 32 10.27 -16.21 4.29
CA ASP A 32 11.56 -15.52 4.20
C ASP A 32 11.42 -14.01 4.48
N LEU A 33 10.22 -13.44 4.30
CA LEU A 33 9.95 -12.04 4.67
C LEU A 33 10.06 -11.78 6.17
N LEU A 34 9.99 -12.81 7.03
CA LEU A 34 10.18 -12.64 8.47
C LEU A 34 11.58 -12.12 8.82
N ALA A 35 12.58 -12.35 7.95
CA ALA A 35 13.91 -11.77 8.08
C ALA A 35 13.96 -10.27 7.74
N THR A 36 12.91 -9.72 7.12
CA THR A 36 12.80 -8.32 6.71
C THR A 36 11.49 -7.70 7.22
N PRO A 37 11.36 -7.40 8.53
CA PRO A 37 10.09 -7.04 9.16
C PRO A 37 9.31 -5.91 8.49
N LYS A 38 9.98 -4.90 7.93
CA LYS A 38 9.32 -3.80 7.21
C LYS A 38 8.62 -4.29 5.93
N ALA A 39 9.26 -5.18 5.17
CA ALA A 39 8.68 -5.76 3.97
C ALA A 39 7.53 -6.70 4.33
N PHE A 40 7.70 -7.52 5.37
CA PHE A 40 6.63 -8.36 5.91
C PHE A 40 5.39 -7.54 6.30
N ILE A 41 5.56 -6.47 7.09
CA ILE A 41 4.45 -5.59 7.48
C ILE A 41 3.77 -4.99 6.24
N ALA A 42 4.54 -4.46 5.29
CA ALA A 42 3.98 -3.87 4.07
C ALA A 42 3.15 -4.88 3.27
N THR A 43 3.64 -6.12 3.13
CA THR A 43 2.91 -7.20 2.47
C THR A 43 1.65 -7.58 3.24
N MET A 44 1.74 -7.81 4.55
CA MET A 44 0.60 -8.23 5.35
C MET A 44 -0.53 -7.19 5.36
N VAL A 45 -0.18 -5.91 5.46
CA VAL A 45 -1.18 -4.83 5.43
C VAL A 45 -1.80 -4.69 4.03
N HIS A 46 -1.04 -4.94 2.96
CA HIS A 46 -1.58 -5.00 1.59
C HIS A 46 -2.66 -6.09 1.47
N GLU A 47 -2.32 -7.32 1.84
CA GLU A 47 -3.26 -8.45 1.74
C GLU A 47 -4.47 -8.28 2.68
N LEU A 48 -4.28 -7.69 3.86
CA LEU A 48 -5.38 -7.38 4.76
C LEU A 48 -6.27 -6.26 4.21
N SER A 49 -5.71 -5.30 3.48
CA SER A 49 -6.46 -4.22 2.85
C SER A 49 -7.39 -4.74 1.76
N HIS A 50 -6.97 -5.75 0.99
CA HIS A 50 -7.85 -6.46 0.06
C HIS A 50 -9.10 -7.01 0.76
N TYR A 51 -8.91 -7.70 1.89
CA TYR A 51 -10.04 -8.18 2.70
C TYR A 51 -10.92 -7.05 3.22
N ALA A 52 -10.30 -6.01 3.79
CA ALA A 52 -11.01 -4.88 4.36
C ALA A 52 -11.86 -4.15 3.31
N ILE A 53 -11.33 -3.91 2.11
CA ILE A 53 -12.05 -3.28 1.00
C ILE A 53 -13.18 -4.19 0.53
N LEU A 54 -12.90 -5.48 0.28
CA LEU A 54 -13.87 -6.43 -0.26
C LEU A 54 -15.10 -6.62 0.65
N THR A 55 -14.91 -6.43 1.96
CA THR A 55 -15.97 -6.57 2.96
C THR A 55 -16.76 -5.27 3.22
N GLN A 56 -16.37 -4.15 2.61
CA GLN A 56 -17.15 -2.91 2.70
C GLN A 56 -18.44 -3.01 1.87
N PRO A 57 -19.62 -2.65 2.40
CA PRO A 57 -20.87 -2.65 1.63
C PRO A 57 -20.79 -1.81 0.35
N ALA A 58 -20.15 -0.64 0.42
CA ALA A 58 -19.99 0.27 -0.71
C ALA A 58 -19.14 -0.30 -1.85
N ARG A 59 -18.33 -1.35 -1.59
CA ARG A 59 -17.50 -1.97 -2.62
C ARG A 59 -18.33 -2.62 -3.73
N ALA A 60 -19.55 -3.08 -3.43
CA ALA A 60 -20.45 -3.66 -4.41
C ALA A 60 -20.84 -2.67 -5.53
N GLU A 61 -20.68 -1.37 -5.29
CA GLU A 61 -21.01 -0.30 -6.24
C GLU A 61 -19.83 0.07 -7.14
N TRP A 62 -18.64 -0.47 -6.87
CA TRP A 62 -17.42 -0.14 -7.60
C TRP A 62 -17.22 -1.09 -8.77
N GLU A 63 -17.55 -0.66 -9.99
CA GLU A 63 -17.08 -1.32 -11.21
C GLU A 63 -15.62 -0.93 -11.43
N THR A 64 -14.69 -1.81 -11.06
CA THR A 64 -13.25 -1.55 -11.16
C THR A 64 -12.56 -2.67 -11.92
N GLU A 65 -11.77 -2.30 -12.91
CA GLU A 65 -10.82 -3.20 -13.56
C GLU A 65 -9.87 -3.82 -12.51
N PRO A 66 -9.45 -5.10 -12.64
CA PRO A 66 -8.57 -5.76 -11.67
C PRO A 66 -7.30 -4.97 -11.34
N MET A 67 -6.79 -4.22 -12.33
CA MET A 67 -5.61 -3.36 -12.16
C MET A 67 -5.88 -2.17 -11.21
N LEU A 68 -7.08 -1.61 -11.26
CA LEU A 68 -7.47 -0.51 -10.38
C LEU A 68 -7.68 -1.00 -8.93
N GLU A 69 -8.04 -2.28 -8.74
CA GLU A 69 -8.21 -2.87 -7.40
C GLU A 69 -6.91 -2.85 -6.60
N GLU A 70 -5.79 -3.24 -7.20
CA GLU A 70 -4.48 -3.19 -6.54
C GLU A 70 -4.04 -1.76 -6.21
N LEU A 71 -4.32 -0.78 -7.09
CA LEU A 71 -4.05 0.63 -6.80
C LEU A 71 -4.89 1.13 -5.62
N VAL A 72 -6.17 0.78 -5.60
CA VAL A 72 -7.09 1.14 -4.51
C VAL A 72 -6.64 0.50 -3.20
N THR A 73 -6.20 -0.76 -3.23
CA THR A 73 -5.60 -1.45 -2.09
C THR A 73 -4.36 -0.72 -1.61
N ASP A 74 -3.45 -0.32 -2.50
CA ASP A 74 -2.26 0.45 -2.16
C ASP A 74 -2.58 1.79 -1.49
N LEU A 75 -3.57 2.51 -2.00
CA LEU A 75 -4.05 3.76 -1.43
C LEU A 75 -4.72 3.53 -0.08
N PHE A 76 -5.48 2.45 0.09
CA PHE A 76 -6.10 2.09 1.35
C PHE A 76 -5.06 1.76 2.44
N VAL A 77 -3.97 1.07 2.09
CA VAL A 77 -2.83 0.83 2.99
C VAL A 77 -2.29 2.17 3.51
N ILE A 78 -2.11 3.16 2.63
CA ILE A 78 -1.61 4.49 3.00
C ILE A 78 -2.63 5.24 3.85
N ALA A 79 -3.89 5.26 3.43
CA ALA A 79 -5.00 5.91 4.12
C ALA A 79 -5.26 5.31 5.51
N SER A 80 -4.91 4.05 5.72
CA SER A 80 -4.99 3.35 7.01
C SER A 80 -3.77 3.62 7.91
N GLY A 81 -2.85 4.49 7.52
CA GLY A 81 -1.70 4.92 8.32
C GLY A 81 -0.41 4.11 8.11
N PHE A 82 -0.36 3.19 7.15
CA PHE A 82 0.83 2.36 6.88
C PHE A 82 1.72 2.90 5.75
N GLY A 83 1.55 4.17 5.38
CA GLY A 83 2.20 4.74 4.20
C GLY A 83 3.73 4.73 4.23
N ILE A 84 4.35 4.81 5.42
CA ILE A 84 5.82 4.67 5.58
C ILE A 84 6.30 3.28 5.14
N PHE A 85 5.59 2.22 5.54
CA PHE A 85 5.93 0.85 5.15
C PHE A 85 5.70 0.64 3.65
N LYS A 86 4.61 1.20 3.10
CA LYS A 86 4.27 1.06 1.69
C LYS A 86 5.31 1.72 0.76
N ILE A 87 5.66 2.98 1.01
CA ILE A 87 6.61 3.68 0.13
C ILE A 87 8.02 3.07 0.19
N GLU A 88 8.46 2.60 1.36
CA GLU A 88 9.74 1.93 1.54
C GLU A 88 9.75 0.56 0.84
N SER A 89 8.66 -0.22 0.92
CA SER A 89 8.61 -1.54 0.27
C SER A 89 8.67 -1.44 -1.26
N ILE A 90 7.94 -0.50 -1.86
CA ILE A 90 7.96 -0.28 -3.33
C ILE A 90 9.35 0.17 -3.78
N THR A 91 9.97 1.10 -3.03
CA THR A 91 11.29 1.62 -3.38
C THR A 91 12.35 0.52 -3.35
N ASN A 92 12.35 -0.31 -2.30
CA ASN A 92 13.29 -1.42 -2.20
C ASN A 92 13.04 -2.47 -3.29
N ALA A 93 11.78 -2.82 -3.57
CA ALA A 93 11.45 -3.76 -4.65
C ALA A 93 11.96 -3.26 -6.02
N SER A 94 11.80 -1.96 -6.31
CA SER A 94 12.25 -1.35 -7.56
C SER A 94 13.78 -1.40 -7.73
N ALA A 95 14.54 -1.35 -6.64
CA ALA A 95 16.01 -1.45 -6.67
C ALA A 95 16.53 -2.87 -6.98
N PHE A 96 15.74 -3.91 -6.70
CA PHE A 96 16.12 -5.32 -6.91
C PHE A 96 15.67 -5.90 -8.26
N GLN A 97 15.03 -5.12 -9.14
CA GLN A 97 14.59 -5.62 -10.45
C GLN A 97 15.77 -5.92 -11.39
N SER A 98 16.11 -7.21 -11.49
CA SER A 98 17.00 -7.76 -12.52
C SER A 98 16.32 -7.81 -13.90
N PRO A 99 17.02 -7.56 -15.03
CA PRO A 99 16.43 -7.55 -16.38
C PRO A 99 15.71 -8.85 -16.80
N LEU A 100 16.02 -9.98 -16.15
CA LEU A 100 15.42 -11.29 -16.43
C LEU A 100 14.07 -11.53 -15.71
N ALA A 101 13.66 -10.65 -14.77
CA ALA A 101 12.42 -10.79 -13.99
C ALA A 101 11.27 -9.92 -14.53
N GLN A 102 11.41 -9.37 -15.74
CA GLN A 102 10.48 -8.40 -16.35
C GLN A 102 9.06 -8.93 -16.57
N GLY A 103 8.83 -10.25 -16.60
CA GLY A 103 7.49 -10.81 -16.87
C GLY A 103 6.61 -11.07 -15.64
N TRP A 104 7.21 -11.34 -14.47
CA TRP A 104 6.47 -11.84 -13.29
C TRP A 104 6.41 -10.83 -12.14
N SER A 105 7.32 -9.85 -12.09
CA SER A 105 7.31 -8.78 -11.08
C SER A 105 6.24 -7.71 -11.34
N ILE A 106 5.66 -7.65 -12.55
CA ILE A 106 4.66 -6.65 -12.94
C ILE A 106 3.32 -6.89 -12.22
N SER A 107 3.03 -8.11 -11.75
CA SER A 107 1.78 -8.40 -11.04
C SER A 107 1.79 -8.02 -9.55
N HIS A 108 2.96 -7.85 -8.92
CA HIS A 108 3.06 -7.60 -7.47
C HIS A 108 3.82 -6.31 -7.09
N ALA A 109 4.50 -5.67 -8.04
CA ALA A 109 4.92 -4.28 -7.88
C ALA A 109 3.71 -3.41 -8.26
N GLY A 110 2.81 -3.20 -7.28
CA GLY A 110 1.54 -2.52 -7.45
C GLY A 110 1.60 -1.23 -8.27
N TYR A 111 0.47 -0.87 -8.87
CA TYR A 111 0.30 0.28 -9.76
C TYR A 111 0.70 1.63 -9.16
N ILE A 112 0.92 1.69 -7.83
CA ILE A 112 1.40 2.89 -7.19
C ILE A 112 2.94 3.02 -7.37
N SER A 113 3.37 4.07 -8.07
CA SER A 113 4.78 4.45 -8.09
C SER A 113 5.21 4.99 -6.72
N PRO A 114 6.52 4.95 -6.37
CA PRO A 114 7.01 5.61 -5.16
C PRO A 114 6.64 7.10 -5.08
N GLU A 115 6.58 7.78 -6.22
CA GLU A 115 6.16 9.18 -6.32
C GLU A 115 4.67 9.35 -5.97
N LEU A 116 3.80 8.49 -6.51
CA LEU A 116 2.37 8.51 -6.20
C LEU A 116 2.11 8.13 -4.73
N ALA A 117 2.84 7.16 -4.20
CA ALA A 117 2.78 6.80 -2.78
C ALA A 117 3.22 7.96 -1.87
N ALA A 118 4.22 8.75 -2.28
CA ALA A 118 4.63 9.94 -1.54
C ALA A 118 3.53 11.03 -1.54
N VAL A 119 2.84 11.20 -2.67
CA VAL A 119 1.68 12.11 -2.77
C VAL A 119 0.55 11.64 -1.87
N ALA A 120 0.17 10.36 -1.93
CA ALA A 120 -0.86 9.80 -1.06
C ALA A 120 -0.51 9.92 0.43
N LEU A 121 0.77 9.69 0.81
CA LEU A 121 1.22 9.89 2.18
C LEU A 121 1.16 11.36 2.59
N ALA A 122 1.50 12.29 1.69
CA ALA A 122 1.38 13.73 1.97
C ALA A 122 -0.08 14.13 2.19
N PHE A 123 -1.02 13.62 1.38
CA PHE A 123 -2.47 13.78 1.61
C PHE A 123 -2.88 13.24 2.97
N TYR A 124 -2.49 12.00 3.31
CA TYR A 124 -2.82 11.40 4.61
C TYR A 124 -2.33 12.29 5.76
N LEU A 125 -1.09 12.78 5.71
CA LEU A 125 -0.53 13.63 6.76
C LEU A 125 -1.32 14.94 6.89
N ARG A 126 -1.68 15.58 5.77
CA ARG A 126 -2.43 16.85 5.77
C ARG A 126 -3.86 16.67 6.24
N LEU A 127 -4.57 15.67 5.72
CA LEU A 127 -5.96 15.39 6.07
C LEU A 127 -6.16 14.96 7.53
N ASN A 128 -5.10 14.45 8.17
CA ASN A 128 -5.12 14.03 9.58
C ASN A 128 -4.33 14.97 10.50
N ASP A 129 -3.98 16.18 10.05
CA ASP A 129 -3.21 17.18 10.81
C ASP A 129 -1.93 16.61 11.47
N GLN A 130 -1.26 15.69 10.78
CA GLN A 130 -0.04 15.05 11.27
C GLN A 130 1.20 15.85 10.85
N ASP A 131 2.12 16.04 11.81
CA ASP A 131 3.42 16.65 11.55
C ASP A 131 4.28 15.73 10.64
N PRO A 132 4.67 16.17 9.44
CA PRO A 132 5.52 15.37 8.56
C PRO A 132 6.88 15.02 9.15
N ASP A 133 7.37 15.77 10.13
CA ASP A 133 8.66 15.50 10.79
C ASP A 133 8.59 14.25 11.69
N LEU A 134 7.39 13.74 12.00
CA LEU A 134 7.22 12.42 12.60
C LEU A 134 7.46 11.28 11.60
N ALA A 135 7.16 11.49 10.32
CA ALA A 135 7.30 10.45 9.29
C ALA A 135 8.70 10.39 8.66
N LYS A 136 9.31 11.55 8.38
CA LYS A 136 10.60 11.65 7.66
C LYS A 136 11.73 10.81 8.26
N PRO A 137 11.94 10.74 9.60
CA PRO A 137 13.04 9.97 10.17
C PRO A 137 12.96 8.46 9.88
N HIS A 138 11.77 7.95 9.56
CA HIS A 138 11.55 6.54 9.27
C HIS A 138 11.66 6.19 7.78
N LEU A 139 11.80 7.19 6.92
CA LEU A 139 11.98 7.06 5.48
C LEU A 139 13.46 7.09 5.09
N SER A 140 13.80 6.36 4.04
CA SER A 140 15.08 6.49 3.35
C SER A 140 15.26 7.91 2.79
N GLY A 141 16.51 8.35 2.61
CA GLY A 141 16.79 9.71 2.11
C GLY A 141 16.15 10.01 0.74
N LEU A 142 15.94 9.00 -0.10
CA LEU A 142 15.20 9.15 -1.36
C LEU A 142 13.71 9.44 -1.11
N ASN A 143 13.07 8.67 -0.24
CA ASN A 143 11.66 8.85 0.07
C ASN A 143 11.38 10.09 0.92
N GLN A 144 12.32 10.53 1.76
CA GLN A 144 12.25 11.84 2.42
C GLN A 144 12.17 12.98 1.39
N LYS A 145 12.98 12.92 0.32
CA LYS A 145 12.94 13.92 -0.76
C LYS A 145 11.62 13.88 -1.52
N ARG A 146 11.10 12.68 -1.84
CA ARG A 146 9.80 12.51 -2.49
C ARG A 146 8.67 13.09 -1.64
N LEU A 147 8.61 12.73 -0.36
CA LEU A 147 7.61 13.25 0.57
C LEU A 147 7.70 14.77 0.71
N THR A 148 8.91 15.33 0.83
CA THR A 148 9.11 16.79 0.92
C THR A 148 8.58 17.51 -0.31
N ARG A 149 8.84 16.97 -1.52
CA ARG A 149 8.30 17.54 -2.76
C ARG A 149 6.78 17.45 -2.84
N ALA A 150 6.21 16.31 -2.44
CA ALA A 150 4.77 16.11 -2.41
C ALA A 150 4.06 17.09 -1.45
N LEU A 151 4.60 17.28 -0.24
CA LEU A 151 4.09 18.25 0.73
C LEU A 151 4.12 19.67 0.17
N HIS A 152 5.25 20.09 -0.40
CA HIS A 152 5.38 21.42 -1.01
C HIS A 152 4.39 21.63 -2.17
N GLN A 153 4.12 20.59 -2.97
CA GLN A 153 3.13 20.68 -4.03
C GLN A 153 1.72 20.89 -3.46
N LEU A 154 1.33 20.12 -2.44
CA LEU A 154 0.02 20.25 -1.80
C LEU A 154 -0.14 21.60 -1.10
N ASP A 155 0.90 22.09 -0.42
CA ASP A 155 0.86 23.37 0.29
C ASP A 155 0.70 24.56 -0.68
N ARG A 156 1.13 24.41 -1.95
CA ARG A 156 0.95 25.44 -2.98
C ARG A 156 -0.45 25.38 -3.62
N ASP A 157 -1.03 24.19 -3.70
CA ASP A 157 -2.27 23.93 -4.42
C ASP A 157 -3.37 23.49 -3.43
N ALA A 158 -3.72 24.37 -2.48
CA ALA A 158 -4.64 24.07 -1.38
C ALA A 158 -6.02 23.53 -1.83
N GLU A 159 -6.47 23.92 -3.02
CA GLU A 159 -7.70 23.40 -3.65
C GLU A 159 -7.70 21.88 -3.83
N LEU A 160 -6.52 21.25 -3.94
CA LEU A 160 -6.40 19.80 -4.05
C LEU A 160 -6.79 19.09 -2.74
N LEU A 161 -6.50 19.70 -1.59
CA LEU A 161 -6.91 19.17 -0.29
C LEU A 161 -8.43 19.32 -0.10
N ASP A 162 -8.98 20.47 -0.48
CA ASP A 162 -10.42 20.73 -0.40
C ASP A 162 -11.23 19.77 -1.29
N ALA A 163 -10.70 19.41 -2.46
CA ALA A 163 -11.32 18.43 -3.34
C ALA A 163 -11.30 16.99 -2.81
N ALA A 164 -10.38 16.68 -1.89
CA ALA A 164 -10.20 15.33 -1.33
C ALA A 164 -11.09 15.07 -0.10
N LEU A 165 -11.69 16.10 0.50
CA LEU A 165 -12.62 15.95 1.62
C LEU A 165 -14.00 15.49 1.12
N PRO A 166 -14.65 14.54 1.80
CA PRO A 166 -16.04 14.19 1.48
C PRO A 166 -16.92 15.43 1.69
N ARG A 167 -17.68 15.81 0.65
CA ARG A 167 -18.67 16.88 0.69
C ARG A 167 -19.99 16.41 1.27
#